data_AF-A0A9N9LL58-F1
#
_entry.id   AF-A0A9N9LL58-F1
#
_cell.length_a   1.000
_cell.length_b   1.000
_cell.length_c   1.000
_cell.angle_alpha   90.00
_cell.angle_beta   90.00
_cell.angle_gamma   90.00
#
_symmetry.space_group_name_H-M   'P 1'
#
loop_
_entity.id
_entity.type
_entity.pdbx_description
1 polymer ?
#
loop_
_entity_poly.entity_id
_entity_poly.type
_entity_poly.pdbx_seq_one_letter_code
_entity_poly.pdbx_strand_id
1 'polypeptide(L)'
;MRFSYLLSAFLATLTIASPIANPEAASLSTRATEDKATYTLATKTHSGLKKDDWVWFTMEWPRGSIIGDGDTESKEELSQLRDKLGFDHIGIVVGQVTEVTTGKGKNLKTTRDFKASLYHMIEHEDPTTKVPNTELKAPNWIADPSKILKFGGMTSSKKATAAKNAAKSYFDDDAHKKYAVNGNNCNDFVNAVKKAL
;
A
#
# COMPACT_ATOMS: atom_id res chain seq x y z
N MET A 1 13.44 78.12 43.74
CA MET A 1 12.78 77.29 42.70
C MET A 1 11.45 76.83 43.32
N ARG A 2 10.29 77.39 42.94
CA ARG A 2 9.33 76.87 41.94
C ARG A 2 9.07 75.36 42.17
N PHE A 3 7.89 74.79 42.45
CA PHE A 3 6.48 75.14 42.22
C PHE A 3 5.58 74.40 43.25
N SER A 4 4.43 74.98 43.59
CA SER A 4 3.31 74.36 44.31
C SER A 4 2.59 73.29 43.47
N TYR A 5 1.94 72.30 44.11
CA TYR A 5 0.47 72.11 44.15
C TYR A 5 0.05 70.68 44.55
N LEU A 6 -0.98 70.64 45.40
CA LEU A 6 -1.77 69.51 45.89
C LEU A 6 -2.48 68.76 44.76
N LEU A 7 -2.67 67.43 44.90
CA LEU A 7 -3.90 66.78 44.46
C LEU A 7 -4.11 65.41 45.13
N SER A 8 -5.09 65.35 46.05
CA SER A 8 -5.79 64.12 46.40
C SER A 8 -6.78 63.79 45.29
N ALA A 9 -6.82 62.52 44.85
CA ALA A 9 -7.97 61.96 44.15
C ALA A 9 -8.11 60.48 44.47
N PHE A 10 -9.14 60.16 45.26
CA PHE A 10 -9.81 58.86 45.28
C PHE A 10 -10.18 58.47 43.85
N LEU A 11 -9.97 57.21 43.45
CA LEU A 11 -10.71 56.64 42.33
C LEU A 11 -11.15 55.20 42.64
N ALA A 12 -12.46 55.04 42.49
CA ALA A 12 -13.25 53.87 42.79
C ALA A 12 -13.03 52.72 41.79
N THR A 13 -13.30 51.53 42.28
CA THR A 13 -13.45 50.26 41.55
C THR A 13 -14.47 50.35 40.41
N LEU A 14 -14.07 49.99 39.20
CA LEU A 14 -14.97 49.47 38.16
C LEU A 14 -14.60 48.02 37.89
N THR A 15 -15.33 47.09 38.50
CA THR A 15 -15.35 45.68 38.09
C THR A 15 -16.06 45.60 36.74
N ILE A 16 -15.30 45.40 35.66
CA ILE A 16 -15.87 45.01 34.38
C ILE A 16 -16.26 43.54 34.51
N ALA A 17 -17.53 43.27 34.82
CA ALA A 17 -18.12 41.97 34.54
C ALA A 17 -18.26 41.87 33.01
N SER A 18 -17.22 41.38 32.35
CA SER A 18 -17.32 41.00 30.93
C SER A 18 -18.43 39.95 30.80
N PRO A 19 -19.33 40.05 29.80
CA PRO A 19 -20.23 38.96 29.51
C PRO A 19 -19.38 37.73 29.20
N ILE A 20 -19.51 36.70 30.03
CA ILE A 20 -18.99 35.37 29.73
C ILE A 20 -19.70 34.96 28.45
N ALA A 21 -18.99 35.01 27.33
CA ALA A 21 -19.45 34.42 26.09
C ALA A 21 -19.77 32.97 26.42
N ASN A 22 -21.06 32.64 26.41
CA ASN A 22 -21.54 31.27 26.50
C ASN A 22 -20.88 30.53 25.33
N PRO A 23 -19.96 29.58 25.57
CA PRO A 23 -19.43 28.79 24.46
C PRO A 23 -20.61 27.93 24.00
N GLU A 24 -21.34 28.43 23.00
CA GLU A 24 -22.13 27.58 22.12
C GLU A 24 -21.28 26.36 21.86
N ALA A 25 -21.77 25.21 22.35
CA ALA A 25 -21.09 23.95 22.28
C ALA A 25 -20.59 23.78 20.86
N ALA A 26 -19.29 24.00 20.66
CA ALA A 26 -18.63 23.76 19.40
C ALA A 26 -18.82 22.28 19.16
N SER A 27 -19.85 21.92 18.39
CA SER A 27 -20.13 20.54 18.10
C SER A 27 -18.87 20.03 17.43
N LEU A 28 -18.13 19.16 18.13
CA LEU A 28 -16.99 18.46 17.60
C LEU A 28 -17.51 17.68 16.40
N SER A 29 -17.40 18.29 15.22
CA SER A 29 -17.73 17.66 13.95
C SER A 29 -16.78 16.48 13.81
N THR A 30 -17.26 15.29 14.16
CA THR A 30 -16.55 14.03 13.95
C THR A 30 -16.43 13.84 12.45
N ARG A 31 -15.30 14.25 11.89
CA ARG A 31 -14.96 13.99 10.49
C ARG A 31 -14.94 12.49 10.30
N ALA A 32 -15.72 11.98 9.35
CA ALA A 32 -15.75 10.55 9.06
C ALA A 32 -14.48 10.18 8.26
N THR A 33 -13.67 9.29 8.82
CA THR A 33 -12.56 8.66 8.09
C THR A 33 -12.95 7.24 7.71
N GLU A 34 -12.78 6.88 6.45
CA GLU A 34 -13.05 5.55 5.92
C GLU A 34 -11.78 4.97 5.31
N ASP A 35 -11.41 3.78 5.75
CA ASP A 35 -10.26 3.07 5.24
C ASP A 35 -10.72 1.93 4.33
N LYS A 36 -10.22 1.92 3.09
CA LYS A 36 -10.44 0.77 2.21
C LYS A 36 -9.66 -0.44 2.69
N ALA A 37 -10.16 -1.63 2.35
CA ALA A 37 -9.53 -2.90 2.73
C ALA A 37 -8.03 -3.00 2.35
N THR A 38 -7.65 -2.45 1.19
CA THR A 38 -6.27 -2.34 0.71
C THR A 38 -5.40 -1.51 1.65
N TYR A 39 -5.89 -0.33 2.09
CA TYR A 39 -5.19 0.50 3.07
C TYR A 39 -5.13 -0.16 4.44
N THR A 40 -6.23 -0.77 4.91
CA THR A 40 -6.28 -1.50 6.19
C THR A 40 -5.26 -2.64 6.22
N LEU A 41 -5.16 -3.44 5.15
CA LEU A 41 -4.21 -4.55 5.08
C LEU A 41 -2.75 -4.07 4.98
N ALA A 42 -2.49 -3.02 4.18
CA ALA A 42 -1.16 -2.42 4.08
C ALA A 42 -0.70 -1.84 5.44
N THR A 43 -1.59 -1.12 6.15
CA THR A 43 -1.27 -0.51 7.44
C THR A 43 -1.16 -1.51 8.59
N LYS A 44 -1.91 -2.62 8.53
CA LYS A 44 -1.70 -3.78 9.43
C LYS A 44 -0.31 -4.39 9.25
N THR A 45 0.19 -4.41 8.03
CA THR A 45 1.51 -4.97 7.68
C THR A 45 2.64 -3.99 8.02
N HIS A 46 2.44 -2.70 7.77
CA HIS A 46 3.36 -1.64 8.12
C HIS A 46 2.60 -0.40 8.61
N SER A 47 2.66 -0.14 9.92
CA SER A 47 1.99 1.02 10.51
C SER A 47 2.63 2.33 10.09
N GLY A 48 1.86 3.42 10.07
CA GLY A 48 2.39 4.77 9.88
C GLY A 48 2.47 5.23 8.43
N LEU A 49 1.87 4.50 7.48
CA LEU A 49 1.73 4.92 6.09
C LEU A 49 0.88 6.20 5.98
N LYS A 50 1.43 7.21 5.29
CA LYS A 50 0.83 8.53 5.10
C LYS A 50 0.38 8.72 3.65
N LYS A 51 -0.47 9.70 3.43
CA LYS A 51 -0.85 10.16 2.10
C LYS A 51 0.40 10.39 1.24
N ASP A 52 0.32 9.94 -0.01
CA ASP A 52 1.34 10.06 -1.06
C ASP A 52 2.58 9.17 -0.87
N ASP A 53 2.68 8.42 0.23
CA ASP A 53 3.73 7.42 0.42
C ASP A 53 3.66 6.36 -0.67
N TRP A 54 4.81 6.11 -1.29
CA TRP A 54 5.01 4.99 -2.20
C TRP A 54 5.71 3.86 -1.46
N VAL A 55 5.13 2.66 -1.51
CA VAL A 55 5.67 1.48 -0.82
C VAL A 55 5.53 0.24 -1.68
N TRP A 56 6.33 -0.76 -1.34
CA TRP A 56 6.21 -2.08 -1.92
C TRP A 56 6.22 -3.17 -0.85
N PHE A 57 5.54 -4.27 -1.18
CA PHE A 57 5.42 -5.45 -0.36
C PHE A 57 5.71 -6.69 -1.22
N THR A 58 6.21 -7.76 -0.61
CA THR A 58 6.04 -9.09 -1.19
C THR A 58 4.73 -9.68 -0.69
N MET A 59 4.05 -10.41 -1.56
CA MET A 59 2.85 -11.16 -1.22
C MET A 59 3.10 -12.64 -1.49
N GLU A 60 2.97 -13.46 -0.45
CA GLU A 60 3.19 -14.90 -0.52
C GLU A 60 1.86 -15.64 -0.40
N TRP A 61 1.67 -16.64 -1.24
CA TRP A 61 0.58 -17.58 -1.17
C TRP A 61 1.04 -18.73 -0.28
N PRO A 62 0.39 -18.94 0.88
CA PRO A 62 0.80 -19.98 1.79
C PRO A 62 0.61 -21.37 1.19
N ARG A 63 1.21 -22.38 1.83
CA ARG A 63 1.10 -23.79 1.44
C ARG A 63 -0.36 -24.23 1.25
N GLY A 64 -0.64 -24.87 0.12
CA GLY A 64 -1.94 -25.39 -0.26
C GLY A 64 -2.86 -24.34 -0.91
N SER A 65 -2.34 -23.17 -1.27
CA SER A 65 -3.12 -22.13 -1.92
C SER A 65 -3.34 -22.43 -3.40
N ILE A 66 -4.52 -22.06 -3.91
CA ILE A 66 -4.81 -22.09 -5.33
C ILE A 66 -4.34 -20.78 -5.95
N ILE A 67 -3.47 -20.86 -6.96
CA ILE A 67 -3.00 -19.72 -7.76
C ILE A 67 -4.05 -19.49 -8.86
N GLY A 68 -5.16 -18.86 -8.51
CA GLY A 68 -6.40 -18.81 -9.30
C GLY A 68 -6.39 -18.01 -10.62
N ASP A 69 -5.25 -17.92 -11.32
CA ASP A 69 -5.03 -17.04 -12.48
C ASP A 69 -4.71 -17.80 -13.79
N GLY A 70 -5.11 -19.07 -13.87
CA GLY A 70 -4.81 -19.96 -15.00
C GLY A 70 -3.42 -20.60 -14.92
N ASP A 71 -2.85 -20.61 -13.72
CA ASP A 71 -1.57 -21.25 -13.43
C ASP A 71 -1.64 -22.77 -13.68
N THR A 72 -0.64 -23.28 -14.38
CA THR A 72 -0.57 -24.70 -14.77
C THR A 72 0.57 -25.46 -14.10
N GLU A 73 1.23 -24.89 -13.09
CA GLU A 73 2.31 -25.55 -12.36
C GLU A 73 1.84 -26.92 -11.84
N SER A 74 2.63 -27.96 -12.09
CA SER A 74 2.28 -29.31 -11.61
C SER A 74 2.37 -29.40 -10.08
N LYS A 75 1.70 -30.40 -9.50
CA LYS A 75 1.76 -30.64 -8.05
C LYS A 75 3.19 -30.93 -7.57
N GLU A 76 3.96 -31.61 -8.41
CA GLU A 76 5.36 -31.97 -8.17
C GLU A 76 6.25 -30.72 -8.14
N GLU A 77 6.09 -29.81 -9.11
CA GLU A 77 6.83 -28.54 -9.16
C GLU A 77 6.49 -27.64 -7.98
N LEU A 78 5.19 -27.48 -7.70
CA LEU A 78 4.71 -26.76 -6.51
C LEU A 78 5.28 -27.34 -5.22
N SER A 79 5.37 -28.68 -5.11
CA SER A 79 5.96 -29.31 -3.93
C SER A 79 7.45 -29.00 -3.80
N GLN A 80 8.21 -29.04 -4.90
CA GLN A 80 9.65 -28.73 -4.87
C GLN A 80 9.92 -27.26 -4.53
N LEU A 81 9.15 -26.34 -5.13
CA LEU A 81 9.23 -24.91 -4.83
C LEU A 81 8.91 -24.63 -3.37
N ARG A 82 7.84 -25.26 -2.87
CA ARG A 82 7.41 -25.15 -1.49
C ARG A 82 8.47 -25.65 -0.51
N ASP A 83 9.09 -26.80 -0.77
CA ASP A 83 10.14 -27.33 0.10
C ASP A 83 11.38 -26.43 0.11
N LYS A 84 11.61 -25.70 -0.98
CA LYS A 84 12.74 -24.75 -1.13
C LYS A 84 12.46 -23.36 -0.52
N LEU A 85 11.25 -22.84 -0.69
CA LEU A 85 10.91 -21.43 -0.45
C LEU A 85 9.96 -21.23 0.74
N GLY A 86 9.22 -22.26 1.15
CA GLY A 86 8.26 -22.22 2.26
C GLY A 86 6.87 -21.67 1.88
N PHE A 87 6.63 -21.35 0.62
CA PHE A 87 5.36 -20.87 0.07
C PHE A 87 5.09 -21.50 -1.29
N ASP A 88 3.83 -21.45 -1.75
CA ASP A 88 3.45 -21.97 -3.07
C ASP A 88 3.65 -20.93 -4.17
N HIS A 89 3.42 -19.66 -3.88
CA HIS A 89 3.61 -18.58 -4.84
C HIS A 89 4.11 -17.30 -4.21
N ILE A 90 4.74 -16.43 -5.01
CA ILE A 90 5.11 -15.08 -4.59
C ILE A 90 4.87 -14.06 -5.70
N GLY A 91 4.41 -12.89 -5.28
CA GLY A 91 4.28 -11.70 -6.11
C GLY A 91 4.82 -10.46 -5.40
N ILE A 92 4.89 -9.36 -6.14
CA ILE A 92 5.29 -8.06 -5.61
C ILE A 92 4.17 -7.04 -5.80
N VAL A 93 3.77 -6.40 -4.70
CA VAL A 93 2.74 -5.38 -4.67
C VAL A 93 3.43 -4.03 -4.58
N VAL A 94 3.20 -3.14 -5.54
CA VAL A 94 3.80 -1.81 -5.58
C VAL A 94 2.72 -0.77 -5.76
N GLY A 95 2.69 0.25 -4.91
CA GLY A 95 1.62 1.24 -4.97
C GLY A 95 1.85 2.49 -4.15
N GLN A 96 0.81 3.31 -4.11
CA GLN A 96 0.77 4.58 -3.41
C GLN A 96 -0.41 4.64 -2.45
N VAL A 97 -0.19 5.20 -1.27
CA VAL A 97 -1.29 5.60 -0.38
C VAL A 97 -1.93 6.87 -0.91
N THR A 98 -3.25 6.82 -1.08
CA THR A 98 -4.06 7.94 -1.53
C THR A 98 -5.09 8.31 -0.47
N GLU A 99 -5.34 9.60 -0.35
CA GLU A 99 -6.36 10.13 0.55
C GLU A 99 -7.21 11.13 -0.23
N VAL A 100 -8.52 10.89 -0.26
CA VAL A 100 -9.48 11.74 -0.95
C VAL A 100 -10.48 12.25 0.07
N THR A 101 -10.57 13.57 0.21
CA THR A 101 -11.57 14.22 1.07
C THR A 101 -12.70 14.76 0.19
N THR A 102 -13.93 14.42 0.52
CA THR A 102 -15.15 14.85 -0.18
C THR A 102 -16.16 15.47 0.80
N GLY A 103 -17.14 16.19 0.27
CA GLY A 103 -18.17 16.85 1.07
C GLY A 103 -17.74 18.22 1.64
N LYS A 104 -18.62 18.83 2.44
CA LYS A 104 -18.42 20.13 3.09
C LYS A 104 -19.02 20.14 4.50
N GLY A 105 -18.43 20.92 5.41
CA GLY A 105 -18.93 21.08 6.77
C GLY A 105 -19.03 19.75 7.53
N LYS A 106 -20.21 19.46 8.08
CA LYS A 106 -20.51 18.21 8.81
C LYS A 106 -20.50 16.94 7.94
N ASN A 107 -20.56 17.08 6.62
CA ASN A 107 -20.56 15.96 5.67
C ASN A 107 -19.16 15.68 5.10
N LEU A 108 -18.12 16.25 5.71
CA LEU A 108 -16.73 16.01 5.27
C LEU A 108 -16.34 14.55 5.55
N LYS A 109 -15.97 13.82 4.50
CA LYS A 109 -15.55 12.43 4.56
C LYS A 109 -14.17 12.27 3.92
N THR A 110 -13.25 11.65 4.62
CA THR A 110 -11.90 11.35 4.13
C THR A 110 -11.76 9.85 3.91
N THR A 111 -11.53 9.43 2.67
CA THR A 111 -11.31 8.03 2.31
C THR A 111 -9.84 7.78 2.04
N ARG A 112 -9.24 6.80 2.73
CA ARG A 112 -7.85 6.35 2.52
C ARG A 112 -7.82 5.02 1.78
N ASP A 113 -6.93 4.90 0.81
CA ASP A 113 -6.80 3.74 -0.07
C ASP A 113 -5.31 3.50 -0.36
N PHE A 114 -4.91 2.24 -0.50
CA PHE A 114 -3.59 1.89 -1.04
C PHE A 114 -3.78 1.38 -2.47
N LYS A 115 -3.53 2.27 -3.43
CA LYS A 115 -3.68 1.96 -4.86
C LYS A 115 -2.40 1.32 -5.36
N ALA A 116 -2.45 0.01 -5.57
CA ALA A 116 -1.30 -0.77 -5.95
C ALA A 116 -1.59 -1.70 -7.13
N SER A 117 -0.54 -2.08 -7.83
CA SER A 117 -0.54 -3.20 -8.76
C SER A 117 0.18 -4.39 -8.13
N LEU A 118 -0.31 -5.57 -8.43
CA LEU A 118 0.37 -6.83 -8.13
C LEU A 118 1.08 -7.30 -9.40
N TYR A 119 2.37 -7.59 -9.30
CA TYR A 119 3.13 -8.25 -10.36
C TYR A 119 3.53 -9.64 -9.89
N HIS A 120 3.13 -10.66 -10.61
CA HIS A 120 3.57 -12.04 -10.39
C HIS A 120 3.69 -12.76 -11.71
N MET A 121 4.55 -13.76 -11.74
CA MET A 121 4.66 -14.69 -12.85
C MET A 121 3.78 -15.89 -12.56
N ILE A 122 3.24 -16.54 -13.59
CA ILE A 122 2.62 -17.87 -13.48
C ILE A 122 3.20 -18.78 -14.55
N GLU A 123 3.05 -20.08 -14.38
CA GLU A 123 3.21 -21.02 -15.48
C GLU A 123 1.90 -21.07 -16.30
N HIS A 124 2.04 -21.09 -17.62
CA HIS A 124 0.93 -21.27 -18.54
C HIS A 124 1.34 -22.21 -19.68
N GLU A 125 0.52 -23.21 -19.95
CA GLU A 125 0.72 -24.14 -21.05
C GLU A 125 0.40 -23.49 -22.41
N ASP A 126 1.38 -23.43 -23.32
CA ASP A 126 1.12 -22.96 -24.69
C ASP A 126 0.05 -23.86 -25.37
N PRO A 127 -1.03 -23.27 -25.91
CA PRO A 127 -2.16 -24.05 -26.40
C PRO A 127 -1.82 -24.88 -27.64
N THR A 128 -0.77 -24.49 -28.38
CA THR A 128 -0.34 -25.13 -29.63
C THR A 128 0.72 -26.18 -29.37
N THR A 129 1.73 -25.85 -28.57
CA THR A 129 2.92 -26.70 -28.37
C THR A 129 2.85 -27.56 -27.10
N LYS A 130 1.93 -27.26 -26.18
CA LYS A 130 1.79 -27.96 -24.89
C LYS A 130 3.05 -27.87 -24.02
N VAL A 131 3.88 -26.84 -24.27
CA VAL A 131 5.11 -26.58 -23.51
C VAL A 131 4.80 -25.58 -22.39
N PRO A 132 5.26 -25.83 -21.16
CA PRO A 132 5.28 -24.86 -20.07
C PRO A 132 5.95 -23.54 -20.48
N ASN A 133 5.17 -22.47 -20.49
CA ASN A 133 5.64 -21.11 -20.70
C ASN A 133 5.34 -20.28 -19.45
N THR A 134 5.87 -19.08 -19.38
CA THR A 134 5.64 -18.17 -18.25
C THR A 134 4.82 -16.97 -18.70
N GLU A 135 3.93 -16.49 -17.85
CA GLU A 135 3.12 -15.31 -18.14
C GLU A 135 3.21 -14.27 -17.02
N LEU A 136 3.27 -12.98 -17.39
CA LEU A 136 3.09 -11.89 -16.46
C LEU A 136 1.61 -11.69 -16.12
N LYS A 137 1.28 -11.75 -14.84
CA LYS A 137 0.02 -11.21 -14.31
C LYS A 137 0.29 -9.88 -13.60
N ALA A 138 -0.43 -8.85 -14.04
CA ALA A 138 -0.29 -7.47 -13.57
C ALA A 138 -1.61 -6.79 -13.15
N PRO A 139 -2.51 -7.44 -12.38
CA PRO A 139 -3.77 -6.83 -11.99
C PRO A 139 -3.58 -5.68 -10.98
N ASN A 140 -4.63 -4.89 -10.80
CA ASN A 140 -4.73 -4.04 -9.62
C ASN A 140 -4.79 -4.94 -8.39
N TRP A 141 -4.02 -4.60 -7.36
CA TRP A 141 -4.01 -5.37 -6.13
C TRP A 141 -5.32 -5.19 -5.37
N ILE A 142 -5.84 -6.32 -4.88
CA ILE A 142 -7.01 -6.38 -4.02
C ILE A 142 -6.56 -6.98 -2.69
N ALA A 143 -7.10 -6.45 -1.58
CA ALA A 143 -6.79 -6.98 -0.26
C ALA A 143 -7.29 -8.42 -0.13
N ASP A 144 -6.37 -9.33 0.21
CA ASP A 144 -6.68 -10.72 0.48
C ASP A 144 -5.98 -11.14 1.77
N PRO A 145 -6.72 -11.30 2.88
CA PRO A 145 -6.15 -11.66 4.17
C PRO A 145 -5.67 -13.12 4.24
N SER A 146 -5.99 -13.96 3.25
CA SER A 146 -5.46 -15.34 3.18
C SER A 146 -4.01 -15.38 2.68
N LYS A 147 -3.53 -14.30 2.05
CA LYS A 147 -2.17 -14.16 1.56
C LYS A 147 -1.30 -13.42 2.56
N ILE A 148 -0.03 -13.77 2.64
CA ILE A 148 0.91 -13.19 3.58
C ILE A 148 1.58 -11.99 2.91
N LEU A 149 1.29 -10.79 3.40
CA LEU A 149 1.96 -9.57 2.95
C LEU A 149 3.16 -9.27 3.85
N LYS A 150 4.32 -8.98 3.26
CA LYS A 150 5.54 -8.58 3.99
C LYS A 150 6.04 -7.24 3.46
N PHE A 151 6.31 -6.30 4.35
CA PHE A 151 6.82 -4.99 3.97
C PHE A 151 8.22 -5.13 3.38
N GLY A 152 8.38 -4.62 2.15
CA GLY A 152 9.65 -4.64 1.43
C GLY A 152 10.42 -3.34 1.56
N GLY A 153 9.71 -2.21 1.59
CA GLY A 153 10.32 -0.91 1.79
C GLY A 153 9.52 0.25 1.22
N MET A 154 10.00 1.46 1.52
CA MET A 154 9.56 2.67 0.82
C MET A 154 10.12 2.68 -0.60
N THR A 155 9.40 3.29 -1.53
CA THR A 155 9.84 3.49 -2.91
C THR A 155 9.38 4.85 -3.43
N SER A 156 9.33 5.04 -4.75
CA SER A 156 8.83 6.26 -5.38
C SER A 156 8.04 5.93 -6.65
N SER A 157 7.26 6.88 -7.16
CA SER A 157 6.56 6.74 -8.45
C SER A 157 7.50 6.34 -9.61
N LYS A 158 8.72 6.90 -9.64
CA LYS A 158 9.74 6.56 -10.65
C LYS A 158 10.17 5.10 -10.55
N LYS A 159 10.45 4.63 -9.34
CA LYS A 159 10.86 3.24 -9.07
C LYS A 159 9.70 2.25 -9.25
N ALA A 160 8.46 2.64 -8.94
CA ALA A 160 7.27 1.86 -9.25
C ALA A 160 7.09 1.68 -10.77
N THR A 161 7.33 2.73 -11.55
CA THR A 161 7.34 2.64 -13.03
C THR A 161 8.48 1.74 -13.52
N ALA A 162 9.67 1.84 -12.93
CA ALA A 162 10.80 0.98 -13.25
C ALA A 162 10.49 -0.50 -12.95
N ALA A 163 9.87 -0.79 -11.80
CA ALA A 163 9.43 -2.14 -11.43
C ALA A 163 8.40 -2.71 -12.42
N LYS A 164 7.41 -1.89 -12.82
CA LYS A 164 6.45 -2.28 -13.86
C LYS A 164 7.14 -2.64 -15.18
N ASN A 165 8.14 -1.83 -15.58
CA ASN A 165 8.88 -2.09 -16.81
C ASN A 165 9.76 -3.33 -16.67
N ALA A 166 10.45 -3.51 -15.55
CA ALA A 166 11.24 -4.70 -15.26
C ALA A 166 10.39 -5.97 -15.27
N ALA A 167 9.17 -5.91 -14.70
CA ALA A 167 8.22 -7.02 -14.73
C ALA A 167 7.83 -7.39 -16.17
N LYS A 168 7.61 -6.41 -17.04
CA LYS A 168 7.29 -6.66 -18.45
C LYS A 168 8.48 -7.20 -19.24
N SER A 169 9.64 -6.57 -19.09
CA SER A 169 10.83 -6.92 -19.86
C SER A 169 11.49 -8.21 -19.40
N TYR A 170 11.11 -8.74 -18.23
CA TYR A 170 11.59 -10.03 -17.76
C TYR A 170 11.41 -11.12 -18.82
N PHE A 171 10.27 -11.12 -19.51
CA PHE A 171 9.88 -12.12 -20.51
C PHE A 171 10.47 -11.86 -21.91
N ASP A 172 11.21 -10.77 -22.10
CA ASP A 172 11.88 -10.47 -23.38
C ASP A 172 13.07 -11.42 -23.62
N ASP A 173 13.66 -11.95 -22.54
CA ASP A 173 14.72 -12.97 -22.61
C ASP A 173 14.10 -14.35 -22.89
N ASP A 174 14.61 -15.04 -23.91
CA ASP A 174 14.17 -16.40 -24.26
C ASP A 174 14.37 -17.40 -23.11
N ALA A 175 15.39 -17.18 -22.26
CA ALA A 175 15.62 -18.01 -21.07
C ALA A 175 14.50 -17.87 -20.03
N HIS A 176 13.83 -16.71 -19.99
CA HIS A 176 12.75 -16.45 -19.04
C HIS A 176 11.37 -16.86 -19.55
N LYS A 177 11.23 -17.29 -20.81
CA LYS A 177 9.96 -17.80 -21.36
C LYS A 177 9.62 -19.20 -20.88
N LYS A 178 10.59 -20.00 -20.44
CA LYS A 178 10.33 -21.38 -20.00
C LYS A 178 10.34 -21.46 -18.50
N TYR A 179 9.25 -21.95 -17.92
CA TYR A 179 9.17 -22.13 -16.48
C TYR A 179 10.20 -23.17 -16.01
N ALA A 180 10.88 -22.88 -14.90
CA ALA A 180 11.77 -23.83 -14.26
C ALA A 180 11.83 -23.58 -12.75
N VAL A 181 11.53 -24.62 -11.97
CA VAL A 181 11.69 -24.64 -10.50
C VAL A 181 13.07 -24.14 -10.07
N ASN A 182 14.10 -24.43 -10.86
CA ASN A 182 15.46 -23.92 -10.65
C ASN A 182 15.85 -22.93 -11.75
N GLY A 183 15.89 -21.64 -11.40
CA GLY A 183 16.49 -20.59 -12.23
C GLY A 183 15.50 -19.70 -12.98
N ASN A 184 14.23 -20.11 -13.12
CA ASN A 184 13.18 -19.26 -13.66
C ASN A 184 11.79 -19.61 -13.08
N ASN A 185 11.60 -19.30 -11.80
CA ASN A 185 10.33 -19.45 -11.08
C ASN A 185 9.80 -18.09 -10.56
N CYS A 186 8.65 -18.09 -9.88
CA CYS A 186 8.00 -16.89 -9.37
C CYS A 186 8.88 -16.06 -8.42
N ASN A 187 9.76 -16.70 -7.64
CA ASN A 187 10.70 -16.01 -6.77
C ASN A 187 11.86 -15.37 -7.54
N ASP A 188 12.38 -16.02 -8.58
CA ASP A 188 13.41 -15.45 -9.46
C ASP A 188 12.89 -14.18 -10.16
N PHE A 189 11.66 -14.26 -10.69
CA PHE A 189 10.93 -13.12 -11.24
C PHE A 189 10.79 -11.97 -10.22
N VAL A 190 10.28 -12.25 -9.03
CA VAL A 190 10.11 -11.22 -7.99
C VAL A 190 11.45 -10.58 -7.62
N ASN A 191 12.53 -11.36 -7.53
CA ASN A 191 13.86 -10.84 -7.22
C ASN A 191 14.44 -9.99 -8.36
N ALA A 192 14.14 -10.29 -9.62
CA ALA A 192 14.47 -9.43 -10.74
C ALA A 192 13.73 -8.08 -10.67
N VAL A 193 12.42 -8.10 -10.40
CA VAL A 193 11.62 -6.88 -10.27
C VAL A 193 12.07 -6.01 -9.10
N LYS A 194 12.41 -6.63 -7.96
CA LYS A 194 12.93 -5.92 -6.77
C LYS A 194 14.17 -5.08 -7.04
N LYS A 195 15.04 -5.50 -7.98
CA LYS A 195 16.25 -4.74 -8.32
C LYS A 195 15.94 -3.35 -8.91
N ALA A 196 14.73 -3.13 -9.40
CA ALA A 196 14.27 -1.86 -9.94
C ALA A 196 13.60 -0.93 -8.90
N LEU A 197 13.40 -1.40 -7.65
CA LEU A 197 12.68 -0.69 -6.58
C LEU A 197 13.59 0.11 -5.64
#